data_AF-A0A101XJ42-F1
#
_entry.id   AF-A0A101XJ42-F1
#
_cell.length_a   1.000
_cell.length_b   1.000
_cell.length_c   1.000
_cell.angle_alpha   90.00
_cell.angle_beta   90.00
_cell.angle_gamma   90.00
#
_symmetry.space_group_name_H-M   'P 1'
#
loop_
_entity.id
_entity.type
_entity.pdbx_description
1 polymer ?
#
loop_
_entity_poly.entity_id
_entity_poly.type
_entity_poly.pdbx_seq_one_letter_code
_entity_poly.pdbx_strand_id
1 'polypeptide(L)'
;MLSWVSIINEVLRRPPHEDITIPEGLLPDPEIVGFIKTIGEPQGEIAQYELTLHDGRRIHVRRFRGFYKVHWDYFSPLRDPINHLRYDAPHW
;
A
#
# COMPACT_ATOMS: atom_id res chain seq x y z
N MET A 1 -12.83 -2.48 16.70
CA MET A 1 -12.56 -1.16 16.09
C MET A 1 -11.60 -1.40 14.95
N LEU A 2 -11.87 -0.87 13.75
CA LEU A 2 -11.01 -1.09 12.58
C LEU A 2 -9.67 -0.37 12.80
N SER A 3 -8.55 -0.98 12.42
CA SER A 3 -7.21 -0.39 12.56
C SER A 3 -6.30 -0.77 11.40
N TRP A 4 -5.26 0.03 11.14
CA TRP A 4 -4.26 -0.29 10.12
C TRP A 4 -3.60 -1.65 10.37
N VAL A 5 -3.33 -2.02 11.64
CA VAL A 5 -2.80 -3.34 11.98
C VAL A 5 -3.75 -4.46 11.53
N SER A 6 -5.06 -4.32 11.78
CA SER A 6 -6.05 -5.33 11.36
C SER A 6 -6.14 -5.44 9.83
N ILE A 7 -6.02 -4.31 9.13
CA ILE A 7 -6.04 -4.23 7.66
C ILE A 7 -4.79 -4.86 7.06
N ILE A 8 -3.62 -4.53 7.58
CA ILE A 8 -2.34 -5.11 7.14
C ILE A 8 -2.38 -6.64 7.30
N ASN A 9 -2.86 -7.13 8.44
CA ASN A 9 -3.00 -8.56 8.67
C ASN A 9 -3.96 -9.24 7.68
N GLU A 10 -5.03 -8.56 7.25
CA GLU A 10 -5.95 -9.06 6.25
C GLU A 10 -5.36 -9.05 4.84
N VAL A 11 -4.74 -7.94 4.44
CA VAL A 11 -4.09 -7.80 3.13
C VAL A 11 -2.98 -8.83 2.94
N LEU A 12 -2.17 -9.07 3.97
CA LEU A 12 -1.08 -10.06 3.91
C LEU A 12 -1.57 -11.51 3.81
N ARG A 13 -2.85 -11.80 4.05
CA ARG A 13 -3.44 -13.14 3.82
C ARG A 13 -3.88 -13.35 2.38
N ARG A 14 -3.91 -12.29 1.58
CA ARG A 14 -4.29 -12.34 0.16
C ARG A 14 -3.06 -12.56 -0.72
N PRO A 15 -3.24 -13.02 -1.96
CA PRO A 15 -2.21 -12.91 -2.98
C PRO A 15 -1.64 -11.48 -3.05
N PRO A 16 -0.35 -11.32 -3.37
CA PRO A 16 0.23 -10.01 -3.60
C PRO A 16 -0.52 -9.29 -4.73
N HIS A 17 -0.48 -7.96 -4.70
CA HIS A 17 -1.13 -7.07 -5.68
C HIS A 17 -2.66 -7.10 -5.68
N GLU A 18 -3.31 -7.96 -4.88
CA GLU A 18 -4.77 -7.98 -4.76
C GLU A 18 -5.26 -6.84 -3.86
N ASP A 19 -5.98 -5.89 -4.45
CA ASP A 19 -6.56 -4.77 -3.73
C ASP A 19 -7.71 -5.19 -2.82
N ILE A 20 -7.72 -4.65 -1.60
CA ILE A 20 -8.96 -4.44 -0.85
C ILE A 20 -9.37 -2.98 -0.90
N THR A 21 -10.68 -2.72 -0.81
CA THR A 21 -11.23 -1.37 -0.75
C THR A 21 -11.73 -1.05 0.64
N ILE A 22 -11.34 0.12 1.15
CA ILE A 22 -11.69 0.57 2.50
C ILE A 22 -12.31 1.97 2.38
N PRO A 23 -13.57 2.16 2.81
CA PRO A 23 -14.16 3.50 2.88
C PRO A 23 -13.32 4.46 3.74
N GLU A 24 -13.20 5.70 3.27
CA GLU A 24 -12.51 6.75 4.00
C GLU A 24 -13.26 7.10 5.30
N GLY A 25 -12.52 7.53 6.33
CA GLY A 25 -13.08 7.84 7.66
C GLY A 25 -13.22 6.63 8.59
N LEU A 26 -12.98 5.40 8.12
CA LEU A 26 -12.96 4.21 8.99
C LEU A 26 -11.61 3.99 9.70
N LEU A 27 -10.55 4.63 9.21
CA LEU A 27 -9.18 4.53 9.70
C LEU A 27 -8.59 5.93 9.87
N PRO A 28 -7.62 6.13 10.77
CA PRO A 28 -6.83 7.35 10.80
C PRO A 28 -6.02 7.49 9.50
N ASP A 29 -5.58 8.71 9.17
CA ASP A 29 -4.72 8.93 8.02
C ASP A 29 -3.45 8.06 8.07
N PRO A 30 -3.00 7.48 6.94
CA PRO A 30 -1.85 6.56 6.91
C PRO A 30 -0.58 7.15 7.54
N GLU A 31 -0.32 8.44 7.31
CA GLU A 31 0.88 9.13 7.81
C GLU A 31 0.93 9.17 9.35
N ILE A 32 -0.22 9.22 10.02
CA ILE A 32 -0.31 9.24 11.49
C ILE A 32 0.21 7.94 12.09
N VAL A 33 0.12 6.82 11.36
CA VAL A 33 0.53 5.50 11.83
C VAL A 33 1.82 5.00 11.20
N GLY A 34 2.59 5.90 10.55
CA GLY A 34 3.93 5.62 10.05
C GLY A 34 4.03 5.22 8.58
N PHE A 35 2.95 5.32 7.80
CA PHE A 35 3.10 5.24 6.34
C PHE A 35 3.78 6.51 5.82
N ILE A 36 4.62 6.35 4.80
CA ILE A 36 5.32 7.43 4.13
C ILE A 36 4.56 7.74 2.83
N LYS A 37 4.29 9.02 2.56
CA LYS A 37 3.72 9.43 1.28
C LYS A 37 4.73 9.22 0.15
N THR A 38 4.34 8.52 -0.90
CA THR A 38 5.19 8.19 -2.05
C THR A 38 4.60 8.71 -3.36
N ILE A 39 5.39 8.63 -4.43
CA ILE A 39 4.95 8.91 -5.79
C ILE A 39 5.13 7.60 -6.58
N GLY A 40 4.13 7.25 -7.39
CA GLY A 40 4.17 6.13 -8.30
C GLY A 40 3.42 6.47 -9.58
N GLU A 41 3.19 5.47 -10.42
CA GLU A 41 2.34 5.62 -11.60
C GLU A 41 0.92 6.04 -11.16
N PRO A 42 0.37 7.16 -11.67
CA PRO A 42 -0.95 7.61 -11.31
C PRO A 42 -2.03 6.73 -11.94
N GLN A 43 -2.88 6.11 -11.13
CA GLN A 43 -4.00 5.27 -11.55
C GLN A 43 -5.37 5.86 -11.16
N GLY A 44 -5.42 7.19 -11.00
CA GLY A 44 -6.62 7.95 -10.61
C GLY A 44 -6.72 8.23 -9.11
N GLU A 45 -5.75 7.79 -8.31
CA GLU A 45 -5.64 8.16 -6.90
C GLU A 45 -5.13 9.60 -6.72
N ILE A 46 -5.50 10.21 -5.59
CA ILE A 46 -5.08 11.56 -5.19
C ILE A 46 -3.82 11.56 -4.31
N ALA A 47 -3.45 10.40 -3.75
CA ALA A 47 -2.21 10.20 -3.02
C ALA A 47 -1.85 8.71 -2.95
N GLN A 48 -0.55 8.43 -2.83
CA GLN A 48 -0.02 7.10 -2.57
C GLN A 48 0.79 7.12 -1.28
N TYR A 49 0.74 6.02 -0.54
CA TYR A 49 1.47 5.84 0.69
C TYR A 49 2.05 4.43 0.76
N GLU A 50 3.16 4.29 1.47
CA GLU A 50 3.89 3.06 1.64
C GLU A 50 4.22 2.81 3.11
N LEU A 51 4.07 1.57 3.55
CA LEU A 51 4.72 1.06 4.74
C LEU A 51 5.63 -0.11 4.34
N THR A 52 6.94 0.10 4.43
CA THR A 52 7.94 -0.96 4.22
C THR A 52 8.03 -1.84 5.46
N LEU A 53 7.82 -3.14 5.30
CA LEU A 53 7.92 -4.12 6.37
C LEU A 53 9.39 -4.51 6.61
N HIS A 54 9.68 -5.08 7.78
CA HIS A 54 11.04 -5.49 8.17
C HIS A 54 11.69 -6.49 7.20
N ASP A 55 10.89 -7.34 6.56
CA ASP A 55 11.34 -8.32 5.56
C ASP A 55 11.50 -7.74 4.15
N GLY A 56 11.15 -6.46 3.94
CA GLY A 56 11.31 -5.75 2.68
C GLY A 56 10.07 -5.74 1.79
N ARG A 57 9.00 -6.44 2.19
CA ARG A 57 7.69 -6.29 1.57
C ARG A 57 7.14 -4.89 1.79
N ARG A 58 6.17 -4.51 0.98
CA ARG A 58 5.51 -3.20 1.06
C ARG A 58 4.01 -3.36 1.23
N ILE A 59 3.43 -2.57 2.13
CA ILE A 59 1.99 -2.31 2.11
C ILE A 59 1.79 -1.01 1.33
N HIS A 60 1.10 -1.10 0.21
CA HIS A 60 0.82 0.02 -0.67
C HIS A 60 -0.62 0.49 -0.46
N VAL A 61 -0.79 1.77 -0.14
CA VAL A 61 -2.09 2.41 0.05
C VAL A 61 -2.26 3.48 -1.02
N ARG A 62 -3.32 3.38 -1.79
CA ARG A 62 -3.73 4.39 -2.78
C ARG A 62 -5.01 5.06 -2.30
N ARG A 63 -4.97 6.37 -2.08
CA ARG A 63 -6.12 7.16 -1.63
C ARG A 63 -6.86 7.72 -2.83
N PHE A 64 -8.14 7.36 -2.95
CA PHE A 64 -9.07 7.95 -3.89
C PHE A 64 -10.04 8.86 -3.14
N ARG A 65 -10.92 9.54 -3.86
CA ARG A 65 -11.98 10.34 -3.23
C ARG A 65 -12.98 9.41 -2.53
N GLY A 66 -12.99 9.39 -1.19
CA GLY A 66 -13.94 8.63 -0.38
C GLY A 66 -13.54 7.20 -0.04
N PHE A 67 -12.38 6.71 -0.51
CA PHE A 67 -11.90 5.37 -0.18
C PHE A 67 -10.39 5.21 -0.37
N TYR A 68 -9.84 4.15 0.21
CA TYR A 68 -8.49 3.66 -0.03
C TYR A 68 -8.56 2.32 -0.77
N LYS A 69 -7.57 2.08 -1.63
CA LYS A 69 -7.20 0.74 -2.07
C LYS A 69 -5.90 0.33 -1.40
N VAL A 70 -5.83 -0.90 -0.91
CA VAL A 70 -4.67 -1.41 -0.19
C VAL A 70 -4.31 -2.80 -0.69
N HIS A 71 -3.04 -3.00 -1.04
CA HIS A 71 -2.46 -4.31 -1.33
C HIS A 71 -1.05 -4.40 -0.77
N TRP A 72 -0.40 -5.54 -0.98
CA TRP A 72 1.01 -5.71 -0.66
C TRP A 72 1.84 -6.13 -1.87
N ASP A 73 3.08 -5.67 -1.89
CA ASP A 73 4.10 -5.93 -2.92
C ASP A 73 5.22 -6.79 -2.33
N TYR A 74 5.85 -7.61 -3.15
CA TYR A 74 7.02 -8.41 -2.75
C TYR A 74 8.18 -7.54 -2.31
N PHE A 75 8.42 -6.45 -3.03
CA PHE A 75 9.54 -5.54 -2.80
C PHE A 75 9.07 -4.11 -2.65
N SER A 76 9.54 -3.46 -1.59
CA SER A 76 9.45 -2.01 -1.47
C SER A 76 10.36 -1.32 -2.50
N PRO A 77 9.88 -0.33 -3.27
CA PRO A 77 10.73 0.49 -4.14
C PRO A 77 11.71 1.37 -3.35
N LEU A 78 11.44 1.65 -2.07
CA LEU A 78 12.34 2.39 -1.19
C LEU A 78 13.54 1.55 -0.74
N ARG A 79 13.42 0.21 -0.79
CA ARG A 79 14.46 -0.72 -0.34
C ARG A 79 15.12 -1.50 -1.48
N ASP A 80 14.33 -1.98 -2.44
CA ASP A 80 14.80 -2.77 -3.58
C ASP A 80 14.02 -2.37 -4.85
N PRO A 81 14.34 -1.20 -5.45
CA PRO A 81 13.63 -0.69 -6.62
C PRO A 81 13.79 -1.57 -7.86
N ILE A 82 14.90 -2.31 -7.99
CA ILE A 82 15.16 -3.17 -9.15
C ILE A 82 14.20 -4.36 -9.14
N ASN A 83 14.08 -5.05 -8.00
CA ASN A 83 13.15 -6.17 -7.90
C ASN A 83 11.70 -5.70 -7.84
N HIS A 84 11.42 -4.52 -7.27
CA HIS A 84 10.08 -3.91 -7.35
C HIS A 84 9.64 -3.75 -8.80
N LEU A 85 10.45 -3.12 -9.65
CA LEU A 85 10.14 -2.98 -11.08
C LEU A 85 9.99 -4.34 -11.78
N ARG A 86 10.78 -5.34 -11.41
CA ARG A 86 10.74 -6.65 -12.07
C ARG A 86 9.52 -7.50 -11.69
N TYR A 87 9.07 -7.43 -10.43
CA TYR A 87 8.09 -8.37 -9.88
C TYR A 87 6.75 -7.72 -9.49
N ASP A 88 6.75 -6.45 -9.09
CA ASP A 88 5.57 -5.76 -8.58
C ASP A 88 5.02 -4.72 -9.57
N ALA A 89 5.92 -4.09 -10.33
CA ALA A 89 5.56 -3.13 -11.36
C ALA A 89 6.19 -3.46 -12.73
N PRO A 90 6.05 -4.69 -13.25
CA PRO A 90 6.68 -5.11 -14.53
C PRO A 90 6.12 -4.39 -15.75
N HIS A 91 5.03 -3.63 -15.58
CA HIS A 91 4.32 -2.90 -16.62
C HIS A 91 4.44 -1.38 -16.51
N TRP A 92 5.46 -0.87 -15.79
CA TRP A 92 5.91 0.49 -16.06
C TRP A 92 6.15 0.71 -17.56
#